data_AF-A0A2E0QXY9-F1
#
_entry.id   AF-A0A2E0QXY9-F1
#
_cell.length_a   1.000
_cell.length_b   1.000
_cell.length_c   1.000
_cell.angle_alpha   90.00
_cell.angle_beta   90.00
_cell.angle_gamma   90.00
#
_symmetry.space_group_name_H-M   'P 1'
#
loop_
_entity.id
_entity.type
_entity.pdbx_description
1 polymer ?
#
loop_
_entity_poly.entity_id
_entity_poly.type
_entity_poly.pdbx_seq_one_letter_code
_entity_poly.pdbx_strand_id
1 'polypeptide(L)' 'MEIKTISPSKKKEEVRVKRAGNFGAVIVVKFDSDFRVDAKMILRKSLPKGEGKWIRIRWSDICGEKGRFRTK' A
#
# COMPACT_ATOMS: atom_id res chain seq x y z
N MET A 1 9.66 4.52 14.05
CA MET A 1 8.61 4.48 13.02
C MET A 1 9.21 5.03 11.74
N GLU A 2 9.25 4.27 10.65
CA GLU A 2 9.92 4.68 9.40
C GLU A 2 8.87 5.08 8.35
N ILE A 3 9.05 6.23 7.69
CA ILE A 3 8.17 6.73 6.63
C ILE A 3 8.91 6.63 5.30
N LYS A 4 8.41 5.80 4.38
CA LYS A 4 8.96 5.63 3.03
C LYS A 4 7.92 6.07 2.01
N THR A 5 8.20 7.15 1.30
CA THR A 5 7.32 7.70 0.25
C THR A 5 7.68 7.06 -1.10
N ILE A 6 6.68 6.58 -1.83
CA ILE A 6 6.83 6.10 -3.21
C ILE A 6 5.96 7.01 -4.09
N SER A 7 6.58 7.96 -4.80
CA SER A 7 5.88 8.81 -5.77
C SER A 7 5.61 8.03 -7.07
N PRO A 8 4.38 8.08 -7.64
CA PRO A 8 4.05 7.33 -8.84
C PRO A 8 4.51 8.14 -10.07
N SER A 9 5.81 8.21 -10.32
CA SER A 9 6.35 8.86 -11.53
C SER A 9 6.12 8.04 -12.81
N LYS A 10 5.10 7.17 -12.85
CA LYS A 10 4.81 6.28 -14.00
C LYS A 10 3.31 6.19 -14.22
N LYS A 11 2.89 6.18 -15.50
CA LYS A 11 1.50 6.07 -16.00
C LYS A 11 0.68 4.87 -15.48
N LYS A 12 1.22 4.04 -14.59
CA LYS A 12 0.58 2.83 -14.08
C LYS A 12 0.20 3.07 -12.62
N GLU A 13 -1.07 2.85 -12.28
CA GLU A 13 -1.60 2.91 -10.91
C GLU A 13 -1.09 1.74 -10.04
N GLU A 14 0.24 1.62 -9.90
CA GLU A 14 0.91 0.59 -9.10
C GLU A 14 1.97 1.18 -8.18
N VAL A 15 2.05 0.63 -6.97
CA VAL A 15 3.11 0.89 -5.99
C VAL A 15 3.98 -0.35 -5.87
N ARG A 16 5.29 -0.16 -5.70
CA ARG A 16 6.26 -1.25 -5.55
C ARG A 16 6.97 -1.18 -4.22
N VAL A 17 6.84 -2.21 -3.40
CA VAL A 17 7.56 -2.32 -2.12
C VAL A 17 8.61 -3.43 -2.18
N LYS A 18 9.79 -3.20 -1.59
CA LYS A 18 10.83 -4.24 -1.50
C LYS A 18 10.39 -5.30 -0.51
N ARG A 19 10.36 -6.56 -0.93
CA ARG A 19 9.95 -7.69 -0.09
C ARG A 19 10.87 -7.91 1.11
N ALA A 20 12.16 -7.66 0.92
CA ALA A 20 13.17 -7.75 1.98
C ALA A 20 13.10 -6.62 3.02
N GLY A 21 12.21 -5.64 2.85
CA GLY A 21 12.03 -4.58 3.82
C GLY A 21 11.49 -5.09 5.17
N ASN A 22 11.88 -4.43 6.26
CA ASN A 22 11.29 -4.66 7.58
C ASN A 22 10.06 -3.77 7.77
N PHE A 23 8.89 -4.24 7.35
CA PHE A 23 7.61 -3.56 7.55
C PHE A 23 6.54 -4.56 8.02
N GLY A 24 5.61 -4.10 8.86
CA GLY A 24 4.45 -4.88 9.29
C GLY A 24 3.19 -4.64 8.45
N ALA A 25 3.10 -3.46 7.82
CA ALA A 25 2.00 -3.06 6.96
C ALA A 25 2.48 -2.08 5.88
N VAL A 26 1.67 -1.93 4.83
CA VAL A 26 1.83 -0.94 3.77
C VAL A 26 0.56 -0.09 3.74
N ILE A 27 0.71 1.23 3.78
CA ILE A 27 -0.41 2.16 3.53
C ILE A 27 -0.22 2.71 2.12
N VAL A 28 -1.24 2.52 1.28
CA VAL A 28 -1.32 3.15 -0.04
C VAL A 28 -2.27 4.31 0.09
N VAL A 29 -1.80 5.51 -0.24
CA VAL A 29 -2.58 6.75 -0.22
C VAL A 29 -2.78 7.19 -1.67
N LYS A 30 -4.02 7.49 -2.03
CA LYS A 30 -4.40 8.09 -3.31
C LYS A 30 -5.05 9.43 -3.01
N PHE A 31 -4.67 10.45 -3.78
CA PHE A 31 -5.33 11.74 -3.78
C PHE A 31 -5.87 12.02 -5.17
N ASP A 32 -7.06 12.62 -5.25
CA ASP A 32 -7.65 13.09 -6.51
C ASP A 32 -7.23 14.54 -6.82
N SER A 33 -7.74 15.09 -7.92
CA SER A 33 -7.49 16.49 -8.33
C SER A 33 -8.05 17.52 -7.35
N ASP A 34 -9.04 17.12 -6.54
CA ASP A 34 -9.67 17.96 -5.53
C ASP A 34 -8.97 17.80 -4.16
N PHE A 35 -7.81 17.14 -4.13
CA PHE A 35 -7.07 16.79 -2.91
C PHE A 35 -7.86 15.96 -1.90
N ARG A 36 -8.91 15.24 -2.33
CA ARG A 36 -9.56 14.25 -1.47
C ARG A 36 -8.61 13.08 -1.30
N VAL A 37 -8.50 12.61 -0.06
CA VAL A 37 -7.55 11.56 0.31
C VAL A 37 -8.29 10.26 0.57
N ASP A 38 -7.94 9.23 -0.19
CA ASP A 38 -8.28 7.85 0.10
C ASP A 38 -7.04 7.08 0.56
N ALA A 39 -7.22 6.21 1.54
CA ALA A 39 -6.15 5.35 2.02
C ALA A 39 -6.62 3.90 2.15
N LYS A 40 -5.75 2.97 1.78
CA LYS A 40 -5.92 1.54 2.03
C LYS A 40 -4.69 0.98 2.74
N MET A 41 -4.91 0.24 3.82
CA MET A 41 -3.86 -0.43 4.57
C MET A 41 -3.84 -1.92 4.24
N ILE A 42 -2.65 -2.47 4.05
CA ILE A 42 -2.44 -3.89 3.76
C ILE A 42 -1.45 -4.43 4.78
N LEU A 43 -1.88 -5.44 5.53
CA LEU A 43 -0.99 -6.14 6.46
C LEU A 43 -0.01 -7.00 5.67
N ARG A 44 1.25 -7.10 6.13
CA ARG A 44 2.27 -7.90 5.45
C ARG A 44 1.86 -9.36 5.25
N LYS A 45 1.12 -9.92 6.22
CA LYS A 45 0.58 -11.30 6.14
C LYS A 45 -0.40 -11.50 4.98
N SER A 46 -1.08 -10.44 4.55
CA SER A 46 -2.08 -10.46 3.47
C SER A 46 -1.44 -10.18 2.09
N LEU A 47 -0.15 -9.82 2.05
CA LEU A 47 0.58 -9.64 0.79
C LEU A 47 0.97 -11.00 0.18
N PRO A 48 0.98 -11.13 -1.16
CA PRO A 48 1.28 -12.39 -1.83
C PRO A 48 2.70 -12.87 -1.53
N LYS A 49 2.80 -14.14 -1.15
CA LYS A 49 4.06 -14.87 -0.99
C LYS A 49 4.54 -15.34 -2.37
N GLY A 50 5.44 -14.59 -2.98
CA GLY A 50 6.18 -14.97 -4.20
C GLY A 50 7.72 -14.83 -4.08
N GLU A 51 8.45 -15.15 -5.15
CA GLU A 51 9.92 -15.21 -5.14
C GLU A 51 10.60 -13.90 -5.56
N GLY A 52 9.86 -12.96 -6.15
CA GLY A 52 10.43 -11.70 -6.67
C GLY A 52 10.84 -10.67 -5.60
N LYS A 53 11.90 -9.89 -5.89
CA LYS A 53 12.42 -8.80 -5.03
C LYS A 53 11.38 -7.74 -4.65
N TRP A 54 10.40 -7.52 -5.52
CA TRP A 54 9.38 -6.49 -5.37
C TRP A 54 7.99 -7.11 -5.24
N ILE A 55 7.17 -6.53 -4.38
CA ILE A 55 5.73 -6.75 -4.35
C ILE A 55 5.10 -5.59 -5.11
N ARG A 56 4.25 -5.90 -6.11
CA ARG A 56 3.48 -4.91 -6.86
C ARG A 56 2.07 -4.85 -6.27
N ILE A 57 1.61 -3.65 -5.97
CA ILE A 57 0.31 -3.40 -5.36
C ILE A 57 -0.43 -2.42 -6.28
N ARG A 58 -1.57 -2.83 -6.84
CA ARG A 58 -2.46 -1.95 -7.60
C ARG A 58 -3.62 -1.52 -6.73
N TRP A 59 -4.12 -0.30 -6.92
CA TRP A 59 -5.23 0.24 -6.13
C TRP A 59 -6.50 -0.62 -6.21
N SER A 60 -6.80 -1.15 -7.40
CA SER A 60 -7.93 -2.05 -7.69
C SER A 60 -7.87 -3.35 -6.90
N ASP A 61 -6.66 -3.89 -6.73
CA ASP A 61 -6.44 -5.25 -6.21
C ASP A 61 -6.48 -5.29 -4.68
N ILE A 62 -6.51 -4.12 -4.04
CA ILE A 62 -6.66 -4.00 -2.59
C ILE A 62 -8.13 -4.18 -2.25
N CYS A 63 -8.53 -5.45 -2.10
CA CYS A 63 -9.75 -5.81 -1.39
C CYS A 63 -9.59 -5.41 0.08
N GLY A 64 -10.39 -4.45 0.52
CA GLY A 64 -10.27 -3.93 1.88
C GLY A 64 -10.63 -5.00 2.92
N GLU A 65 -9.65 -5.46 3.69
CA GLU A 65 -9.96 -5.76 5.09
C GLU A 65 -10.38 -4.42 5.69
N LYS A 66 -11.67 -4.26 6.02
CA LYS A 66 -12.16 -3.08 6.74
C LYS A 66 -11.46 -3.06 8.09
N GLY A 67 -10.28 -2.44 8.14
CA GLY A 67 -9.58 -2.12 9.36
C GLY A 67 -10.53 -1.30 10.21
N ARG A 68 -11.18 -1.97 11.16
CA ARG A 68 -11.99 -1.33 12.19
C ARG A 68 -11.03 -0.52 13.03
N PHE A 69 -10.83 0.75 12.66
CA PHE A 69 -10.19 1.72 13.52
C PHE A 69 -11.08 1.85 14.75
N ARG A 70 -10.71 1.10 15.80
CA ARG A 70 -11.29 1.26 17.12
C ARG A 70 -10.70 2.55 17.67
N THR A 71 -11.41 3.65 17.47
CA THR A 71 -11.21 4.85 18.28
C THR A 71 -11.66 4.48 19.70
N LYS A 72 -10.74 4.59 20.66
CA LYS A 72 -11.14 4.75 22.07
C LYS A 72 -11.56 6.19 22.30
#